data_AF-A0A1H8V3R4-F1
#
_entry.id   AF-A0A1H8V3R4-F1
#
_cell.length_a   1.000
_cell.length_b   1.000
_cell.length_c   1.000
_cell.angle_alpha   90.00
_cell.angle_beta   90.00
_cell.angle_gamma   90.00
#
_symmetry.space_group_name_H-M   'P 1'
#
loop_
_entity.id
_entity.type
_entity.pdbx_description
1 polymer ?
#
loop_
_entity_poly.entity_id
_entity_poly.type
_entity_poly.pdbx_seq_one_letter_code
_entity_poly.pdbx_strand_id
1 'polypeptide(L)'
;MEWRGRRVHILGGSPPKQLTVIDQLTQPTLTGDPPADIVGLDWNGLHRGAQFGEFWTDSGWDDSGRDADHLMVRATVRHGLGHIRSFWENQGVWPERSVDRAGQTQYQPPTPADLHSSVCTECEDDVWAGLRSPFVAEYDTGEICGYCCYECYFTHRTRNHLEEIMGEASVYIPPA
;
A
#
# COMPACT_ATOMS: atom_id res chain seq x y z
N MET A 1 14.58 33.54 7.98
CA MET A 1 14.99 32.42 7.10
C MET A 1 13.96 32.30 5.98
N GLU A 2 14.34 32.01 4.74
CA GLU A 2 13.47 32.13 3.54
C GLU A 2 12.12 31.40 3.62
N TRP A 3 12.06 30.30 4.38
CA TRP A 3 10.90 29.39 4.43
C TRP A 3 9.85 29.74 5.49
N ARG A 4 10.12 30.73 6.35
CA ARG A 4 9.22 31.12 7.44
C ARG A 4 7.93 31.72 6.88
N GLY A 5 6.78 31.31 7.42
CA GLY A 5 5.45 31.68 6.92
C GLY A 5 5.09 31.13 5.53
N ARG A 6 5.93 30.25 4.95
CA ARG A 6 5.65 29.59 3.66
C ARG A 6 5.16 28.15 3.86
N ARG A 7 4.42 27.66 2.87
CA ARG A 7 4.03 26.25 2.76
C ARG A 7 5.21 25.43 2.24
N VAL A 8 5.61 24.39 2.96
CA VAL A 8 6.80 23.58 2.66
C VAL A 8 6.43 22.10 2.56
N HIS A 9 6.97 21.44 1.53
CA HIS A 9 6.95 19.99 1.37
C HIS A 9 8.38 19.48 1.58
N ILE A 10 8.58 18.53 2.50
CA ILE A 10 9.89 17.91 2.74
C ILE A 10 10.00 16.66 1.86
N LEU A 11 11.00 16.63 0.99
CA LEU A 11 11.27 15.53 0.08
C LEU A 11 12.47 14.71 0.55
N GLY A 12 12.28 13.40 0.67
CA GLY A 12 13.30 12.46 1.12
C GLY A 12 13.53 12.45 2.63
N GLY A 13 14.48 11.59 3.04
CA GLY A 13 14.81 11.37 4.46
C GLY A 13 13.87 10.38 5.15
N SER A 14 14.41 9.57 6.05
CA SER A 14 13.60 8.73 6.93
C SER A 14 12.81 9.60 7.93
N PRO A 15 11.74 9.08 8.55
CA PRO A 15 10.91 9.85 9.46
C PRO A 15 11.67 10.62 10.57
N PRO A 16 12.72 10.06 11.24
CA PRO A 16 13.49 10.82 12.23
C PRO A 16 14.28 12.00 11.63
N LYS A 17 14.80 11.84 10.40
CA LYS A 17 15.48 12.92 9.68
C LYS A 17 14.50 14.03 9.30
N GLN A 18 13.30 13.64 8.84
CA GLN A 18 12.25 14.59 8.53
C GLN A 18 11.79 15.35 9.78
N LEU A 19 11.63 14.67 10.92
CA LEU A 19 11.28 15.31 12.19
C LEU A 19 12.30 16.38 12.61
N THR A 20 13.60 16.07 12.49
CA THR A 20 14.67 17.06 12.77
C THR A 20 14.53 18.31 11.89
N VAL A 21 14.17 18.13 10.61
CA VAL A 21 13.97 19.25 9.68
C VAL A 21 12.68 20.02 10.02
N ILE A 22 11.60 19.33 10.40
CA ILE A 22 10.36 19.95 10.87
C ILE A 22 10.68 20.86 12.06
N ASP A 23 11.38 20.36 13.08
CA ASP A 23 11.76 21.14 14.26
C ASP A 23 12.55 22.40 13.88
N GLN A 24 13.49 22.29 12.94
CA GLN A 24 14.27 23.45 12.48
C GLN A 24 13.40 24.51 11.81
N LEU A 25 12.40 24.08 11.04
CA LEU A 25 11.51 24.95 10.27
C LEU A 25 10.38 25.55 11.11
N THR A 26 9.98 24.90 12.21
CA THR A 26 8.83 25.30 13.04
C THR A 26 9.22 25.88 14.40
N GLN A 27 10.43 25.64 14.90
CA GLN A 27 10.85 26.15 16.22
C GLN A 27 10.71 27.68 16.33
N PRO A 28 10.35 28.23 17.51
CA PRO A 28 10.31 29.67 17.74
C PRO A 28 11.65 30.35 17.45
N THR A 29 11.60 31.61 17.05
CA THR A 29 12.80 32.43 16.80
C THR A 29 12.83 33.65 17.72
N LEU A 30 14.02 34.18 17.97
CA LEU A 30 14.19 35.40 18.77
C LEU A 30 13.52 36.63 18.14
N THR A 31 13.39 36.65 16.83
CA THR A 31 12.71 37.71 16.05
C THR A 31 11.20 37.59 16.06
N GLY A 32 10.64 36.48 16.57
CA GLY A 32 9.20 36.22 16.56
C GLY A 32 8.65 35.89 15.17
N ASP A 33 9.51 35.51 14.22
CA ASP A 33 9.07 35.14 12.87
C ASP A 33 8.16 33.90 12.92
N PRO A 34 7.07 33.87 12.12
CA PRO A 34 6.14 32.75 12.11
C PRO A 34 6.82 31.46 11.64
N PRO A 35 6.41 30.28 12.15
CA PRO A 35 6.93 28.98 11.68
C PRO A 35 6.64 28.76 10.18
N ALA A 36 7.36 27.83 9.55
CA ALA A 36 6.94 27.31 8.26
C ALA A 36 5.66 26.45 8.42
N ASP A 37 4.83 26.43 7.39
CA ASP A 37 3.63 25.59 7.31
C ASP A 37 3.98 24.28 6.57
N ILE A 38 4.18 23.17 7.30
CA ILE A 38 4.57 21.89 6.71
C ILE A 38 3.31 21.20 6.16
N VAL A 39 3.24 21.04 4.84
CA VAL A 39 2.02 20.54 4.14
C VAL A 39 2.17 19.17 3.50
N GLY A 40 3.36 18.57 3.59
CA GLY A 40 3.60 17.24 3.06
C GLY A 40 4.98 16.72 3.39
N LEU A 41 5.08 15.39 3.42
CA LEU A 41 6.30 14.61 3.57
C LEU A 41 6.29 13.52 2.50
N ASP A 42 7.42 13.29 1.84
CA ASP A 42 7.56 12.24 0.84
C ASP A 42 8.90 11.51 0.99
N TRP A 43 8.90 10.17 0.87
CA TRP A 43 10.11 9.36 0.93
C TRP A 43 9.97 8.02 0.21
N ASN A 44 10.75 7.85 -0.87
CA ASN A 44 10.77 6.62 -1.67
C ASN A 44 11.60 5.46 -1.07
N GLY A 45 12.13 5.62 0.15
CA GLY A 45 13.05 4.64 0.72
C GLY A 45 12.42 3.27 0.93
N LEU A 46 11.15 3.21 1.33
CA LEU A 46 10.45 1.95 1.62
C LEU A 46 10.43 1.00 0.43
N HIS A 47 10.10 1.50 -0.76
CA HIS A 47 10.08 0.68 -1.96
C HIS A 47 11.47 0.14 -2.29
N ARG A 48 12.51 0.96 -2.12
CA ARG A 48 13.89 0.54 -2.35
C ARG A 48 14.33 -0.51 -1.33
N GLY A 49 14.03 -0.34 -0.04
CA GLY A 49 14.35 -1.33 1.00
C GLY A 49 13.65 -2.66 0.73
N ALA A 50 12.38 -2.60 0.37
CA ALA A 50 11.57 -3.79 0.11
C ALA A 50 12.10 -4.66 -1.04
N GLN A 51 12.75 -4.06 -2.05
CA GLN A 51 13.44 -4.81 -3.11
C GLN A 51 14.57 -5.71 -2.58
N PHE A 52 15.09 -5.40 -1.39
CA PHE A 52 16.15 -6.15 -0.72
C PHE A 52 15.64 -6.95 0.49
N GLY A 53 14.32 -7.10 0.66
CA GLY A 53 13.71 -7.73 1.83
C GLY A 53 13.82 -6.89 3.11
N GLU A 54 14.11 -5.60 3.01
CA GLU A 54 14.26 -4.68 4.14
C GLU A 54 13.01 -3.82 4.32
N PHE A 55 12.65 -3.52 5.55
CA PHE A 55 11.61 -2.55 5.87
C PHE A 55 12.10 -1.58 6.95
N TRP A 56 11.47 -0.40 7.00
CA TRP A 56 11.81 0.60 8.00
C TRP A 56 10.98 0.40 9.28
N THR A 57 11.61 0.61 10.43
CA THR A 57 11.05 0.63 11.77
C THR A 57 11.56 1.87 12.52
N ASP A 58 10.96 2.17 13.68
CA ASP A 58 11.40 3.27 14.55
C ASP A 58 12.88 3.17 14.98
N SER A 59 13.45 1.96 15.00
CA SER A 59 14.85 1.71 15.33
C SER A 59 15.80 1.71 14.11
N GLY A 60 15.27 1.78 12.89
CA GLY A 60 16.07 1.84 11.66
C GLY A 60 15.58 0.88 10.58
N TRP A 61 16.52 0.44 9.73
CA TRP A 61 16.24 -0.61 8.76
C TRP A 61 16.28 -1.97 9.45
N ASP A 62 15.25 -2.77 9.24
CA ASP A 62 15.15 -4.15 9.66
C ASP A 62 15.20 -5.04 8.41
N ASP A 63 16.04 -6.07 8.45
CA ASP A 63 16.27 -6.98 7.35
C ASP A 63 15.81 -8.42 7.62
N SER A 64 15.08 -8.65 8.71
CA SER A 64 14.41 -9.93 9.00
C SER A 64 13.41 -10.36 7.91
N GLY A 65 12.98 -9.42 7.06
CA GLY A 65 12.18 -9.71 5.87
C GLY A 65 12.95 -10.40 4.75
N ARG A 66 14.29 -10.50 4.81
CA ARG A 66 15.12 -11.25 3.85
C ARG A 66 14.95 -12.76 3.98
N ASP A 67 14.81 -13.24 5.21
CA ASP A 67 14.71 -14.67 5.53
C ASP A 67 13.24 -15.14 5.60
N ALA A 68 12.29 -14.19 5.54
CA ALA A 68 10.88 -14.50 5.38
C ALA A 68 10.65 -14.93 3.93
N ASP A 69 10.77 -16.23 3.68
CA ASP A 69 10.28 -16.86 2.46
C ASP A 69 8.90 -16.24 2.14
N HIS A 70 8.83 -15.52 1.01
CA HIS A 70 7.60 -14.97 0.42
C HIS A 70 7.08 -13.60 0.88
N LEU A 71 7.81 -12.76 1.62
CA LEU A 71 7.38 -11.35 1.68
C LEU A 71 7.63 -10.68 0.32
N MET A 72 6.59 -10.66 -0.51
CA MET A 72 6.57 -9.92 -1.76
C MET A 72 6.82 -8.45 -1.47
N VAL A 73 7.52 -7.74 -2.36
CA VAL A 73 7.92 -6.32 -2.20
C VAL A 73 6.77 -5.47 -1.65
N ARG A 74 5.54 -5.73 -2.09
CA ARG A 74 4.33 -5.03 -1.61
C ARG A 74 4.01 -5.29 -0.13
N ALA A 75 4.10 -6.52 0.34
CA ALA A 75 3.89 -6.86 1.74
C ALA A 75 4.94 -6.16 2.63
N THR A 76 6.21 -6.16 2.20
CA THR A 76 7.31 -5.46 2.90
C THR A 76 7.10 -3.94 2.91
N VAL A 77 6.66 -3.36 1.78
CA VAL A 77 6.28 -1.94 1.71
C VAL A 77 5.11 -1.63 2.65
N ARG A 78 4.03 -2.43 2.63
CA ARG A 78 2.87 -2.25 3.52
C ARG A 78 3.28 -2.32 4.99
N HIS A 79 4.15 -3.28 5.33
CA HIS A 79 4.67 -3.42 6.68
C HIS A 79 5.47 -2.18 7.11
N GLY A 80 6.41 -1.71 6.27
CA GLY A 80 7.17 -0.48 6.54
C GLY A 80 6.30 0.78 6.60
N LEU A 81 5.26 0.89 5.77
CA LEU A 81 4.29 1.99 5.84
C LEU A 81 3.52 1.98 7.17
N GLY A 82 3.21 0.80 7.71
CA GLY A 82 2.62 0.64 9.04
C GLY A 82 3.50 1.25 10.13
N HIS A 83 4.79 0.95 10.12
CA HIS A 83 5.75 1.55 11.08
C HIS A 83 5.88 3.06 10.89
N ILE A 84 5.97 3.56 9.66
CA ILE A 84 5.99 5.01 9.40
C ILE A 84 4.74 5.69 9.96
N ARG A 85 3.57 5.09 9.77
CA ARG A 85 2.33 5.61 10.33
C ARG A 85 2.39 5.66 11.86
N SER A 86 2.76 4.55 12.51
CA SER A 86 2.88 4.50 13.97
C SER A 86 3.88 5.51 14.52
N PHE A 87 5.02 5.71 13.85
CA PHE A 87 5.98 6.76 14.19
C PHE A 87 5.31 8.13 14.25
N TRP A 88 4.60 8.52 13.18
CA TRP A 88 3.97 9.84 13.09
C TRP A 88 2.76 10.00 14.02
N GLU A 89 2.02 8.92 14.28
CA GLU A 89 0.98 8.88 15.32
C GLU A 89 1.59 9.13 16.70
N ASN A 90 2.72 8.49 17.02
CA ASN A 90 3.45 8.69 18.28
C ASN A 90 4.01 10.12 18.43
N GLN A 91 4.38 10.77 17.32
CA GLN A 91 4.78 12.19 17.32
C GLN A 91 3.58 13.16 17.38
N GLY A 92 2.34 12.67 17.31
CA GLY A 92 1.13 13.50 17.37
C GLY A 92 0.90 14.36 16.13
N VAL A 93 1.53 14.04 15.00
CA VAL A 93 1.41 14.81 13.74
C VAL A 93 0.59 14.07 12.68
N TRP A 94 0.31 12.78 12.87
CA TRP A 94 -0.55 12.04 11.96
C TRP A 94 -1.98 12.57 12.02
N PRO A 95 -2.62 12.85 10.87
CA PRO A 95 -3.95 13.44 10.87
C PRO A 95 -5.00 12.43 11.36
N GLU A 96 -5.90 12.87 12.25
CA GLU A 96 -7.03 12.07 12.73
C GLU A 96 -8.04 11.73 11.63
N ARG A 97 -8.09 12.56 10.58
CA ARG A 97 -8.92 12.35 9.39
C ARG A 97 -8.06 12.44 8.15
N SER A 98 -8.17 11.44 7.28
CA SER A 98 -7.72 11.58 5.90
C SER A 98 -8.45 12.78 5.29
N VAL A 99 -7.71 13.83 4.96
CA VAL A 99 -8.26 14.89 4.12
C VAL A 99 -8.55 14.22 2.79
N ASP A 100 -9.83 14.12 2.42
CA ASP A 100 -10.23 13.61 1.11
C ASP A 100 -9.48 14.41 0.05
N ARG A 101 -8.41 13.81 -0.49
CA ARG A 101 -7.78 14.33 -1.68
C ARG A 101 -8.80 14.12 -2.79
N ALA A 102 -9.45 15.20 -3.21
CA ALA A 102 -10.20 15.24 -4.45
C ALA A 102 -9.30 14.68 -5.57
N GLY A 103 -9.59 13.46 -6.02
CA GLY A 103 -8.76 12.72 -6.97
C GLY A 103 -8.14 11.42 -6.46
N GLN A 104 -8.61 10.83 -5.34
CA GLN A 104 -8.45 9.40 -5.16
C GLN A 104 -9.11 8.71 -6.36
N THR A 105 -8.31 8.11 -7.25
CA THR A 105 -8.77 7.00 -8.08
C THR A 105 -9.15 5.92 -7.09
N GLN A 106 -10.41 5.93 -6.66
CA GLN A 106 -10.94 4.88 -5.80
C GLN A 106 -10.73 3.58 -6.56
N TYR A 107 -10.04 2.63 -5.93
CA TYR A 107 -9.86 1.31 -6.51
C TYR A 107 -11.24 0.74 -6.86
N GLN A 108 -11.40 0.33 -8.10
CA GLN A 108 -12.61 -0.33 -8.58
C GLN A 108 -12.36 -1.83 -8.52
N PRO A 109 -13.13 -2.59 -7.72
CA PRO A 109 -13.06 -4.04 -7.70
C PRO A 109 -13.24 -4.63 -9.10
N PRO A 110 -12.60 -5.78 -9.41
CA PRO A 110 -12.81 -6.44 -10.68
C PRO A 110 -14.27 -6.86 -10.80
N THR A 111 -14.78 -6.85 -12.01
CA THR A 111 -16.14 -7.27 -12.36
C THR A 111 -16.07 -8.39 -13.39
N PRO A 112 -17.17 -9.15 -13.60
CA PRO A 112 -17.25 -10.14 -14.67
C PRO A 112 -16.88 -9.59 -16.06
N ALA A 113 -17.12 -8.30 -16.30
CA ALA A 113 -16.82 -7.65 -17.58
C ALA A 113 -15.32 -7.45 -17.84
N ASP A 114 -14.50 -7.52 -16.79
CA ASP A 114 -13.06 -7.34 -16.87
C ASP A 114 -12.31 -8.62 -17.25
N LEU A 115 -13.02 -9.77 -17.30
CA LEU A 115 -12.46 -11.03 -17.76
C LEU A 115 -12.23 -11.03 -19.27
N HIS A 116 -11.02 -11.38 -19.68
CA HIS A 116 -10.68 -11.56 -21.08
C HIS A 116 -11.30 -12.83 -21.71
N SER A 117 -11.60 -13.83 -20.87
CA SER A 117 -12.14 -15.13 -21.28
C SER A 117 -13.10 -15.67 -20.23
N SER A 118 -14.14 -16.41 -20.65
CA SER A 118 -15.03 -17.16 -19.74
C SER A 118 -14.46 -18.52 -19.32
N VAL A 119 -13.20 -18.80 -19.65
CA VAL A 119 -12.50 -20.05 -19.29
C VAL A 119 -11.91 -19.91 -17.89
N CYS A 120 -12.20 -20.88 -17.03
CA CYS A 120 -11.64 -21.01 -15.69
C CYS A 120 -10.13 -21.17 -15.78
N THR A 121 -9.39 -20.31 -15.07
CA THR A 121 -7.92 -20.29 -15.12
C THR A 121 -7.28 -21.58 -14.60
N GLU A 122 -7.95 -22.32 -13.69
CA GLU A 122 -7.39 -23.54 -13.11
C GLU A 122 -7.77 -24.82 -13.87
N CYS A 123 -9.05 -24.99 -14.23
CA CYS A 123 -9.56 -26.26 -14.76
C CYS A 123 -10.03 -26.20 -16.22
N GLU A 124 -9.93 -25.05 -16.87
CA GLU A 124 -10.32 -24.82 -18.27
C GLU A 124 -11.82 -24.99 -18.59
N ASP A 125 -12.66 -25.30 -17.60
CA ASP A 125 -14.13 -25.27 -17.74
C ASP A 125 -14.67 -23.84 -17.88
N ASP A 126 -15.92 -23.67 -18.28
CA ASP A 126 -16.55 -22.36 -18.29
C ASP A 126 -16.82 -21.85 -16.85
N VAL A 127 -16.40 -20.61 -16.57
CA VAL A 127 -16.54 -19.92 -15.28
C VAL A 127 -18.00 -19.85 -14.84
N TRP A 128 -18.93 -19.66 -15.77
CA TRP A 128 -20.34 -19.36 -15.51
C TRP A 128 -21.26 -20.57 -15.66
N ALA A 129 -20.80 -21.65 -16.30
CA ALA A 129 -21.63 -22.83 -16.55
C ALA A 129 -21.88 -23.69 -15.31
N GLY A 130 -21.11 -23.50 -14.23
CA GLY A 130 -21.21 -24.30 -13.01
C GLY A 130 -22.25 -23.80 -12.00
N LEU A 131 -22.85 -24.73 -11.24
CA LEU A 131 -23.62 -24.46 -10.01
C LEU A 131 -22.74 -24.04 -8.82
N ARG A 132 -21.42 -23.98 -9.03
CA ARG A 132 -20.42 -23.67 -8.02
C ARG A 132 -20.13 -22.19 -8.17
N SER A 133 -20.37 -21.39 -7.13
CA SER A 133 -20.31 -19.92 -7.21
C SER A 133 -19.03 -19.44 -7.90
N PRO A 134 -19.11 -18.67 -8.99
CA PRO A 134 -17.92 -18.19 -9.69
C PRO A 134 -17.15 -17.15 -8.88
N PHE A 135 -15.88 -16.97 -9.19
CA PHE A 135 -15.00 -15.96 -8.60
C PHE A 135 -14.26 -15.20 -9.70
N VAL A 136 -14.08 -13.90 -9.53
CA VAL A 136 -13.16 -13.10 -10.33
C VAL A 136 -12.18 -12.43 -9.40
N ALA A 137 -10.87 -12.56 -9.64
CA ALA A 137 -9.85 -11.99 -8.77
C ALA A 137 -8.81 -11.22 -9.58
N GLU A 138 -8.41 -10.05 -9.06
CA GLU A 138 -7.28 -9.29 -9.57
C GLU A 138 -6.06 -9.49 -8.66
N TYR A 139 -4.94 -9.89 -9.26
CA TYR A 139 -3.69 -10.12 -8.55
C TYR A 139 -2.73 -8.93 -8.62
N ASP A 140 -1.74 -8.93 -7.75
CA ASP A 140 -0.68 -7.92 -7.71
C ASP A 140 0.17 -7.85 -8.98
N THR A 141 0.13 -8.90 -9.82
CA THR A 141 0.65 -8.94 -11.19
C THR A 141 -0.12 -8.03 -12.16
N GLY A 142 -1.33 -7.62 -11.80
CA GLY A 142 -2.28 -6.92 -12.67
C GLY A 142 -3.12 -7.85 -13.53
N GLU A 143 -3.00 -9.17 -13.36
CA GLU A 143 -3.84 -10.14 -14.04
C GLU A 143 -5.21 -10.26 -13.36
N ILE A 144 -6.27 -10.31 -14.18
CA ILE A 144 -7.63 -10.58 -13.74
C ILE A 144 -8.00 -11.98 -14.22
N CYS A 145 -8.27 -12.89 -13.27
CA CYS A 145 -8.54 -14.30 -13.53
C CYS A 145 -9.97 -14.67 -13.10
N GLY A 146 -10.56 -15.62 -13.84
CA GLY A 146 -11.90 -16.14 -13.58
C GLY A 146 -11.84 -17.59 -13.10
N TYR A 147 -12.67 -17.94 -12.14
CA TYR A 147 -12.72 -19.28 -11.55
C TYR A 147 -14.15 -19.78 -11.43
N CYS A 148 -14.37 -21.04 -11.79
CA CYS A 148 -15.68 -21.68 -11.68
C CYS A 148 -16.05 -22.06 -10.24
N CYS A 149 -15.12 -22.02 -9.28
CA CYS A 149 -15.39 -22.28 -7.86
C CYS A 149 -14.24 -21.83 -6.95
N TYR A 150 -14.50 -21.80 -5.63
CA TYR A 150 -13.51 -21.45 -4.60
C TYR A 150 -12.28 -22.36 -4.62
N GLU A 151 -12.46 -23.67 -4.86
CA GLU A 151 -11.33 -24.60 -4.90
C GLU A 151 -10.37 -24.29 -6.06
N CYS A 152 -10.89 -23.91 -7.22
CA CYS A 152 -10.08 -23.50 -8.36
C CYS A 152 -9.31 -22.21 -8.06
N TYR A 153 -10.00 -21.23 -7.47
CA TYR A 153 -9.40 -19.99 -7.00
C TYR A 153 -8.25 -20.24 -6.00
N PHE A 154 -8.53 -20.99 -4.93
CA PHE A 154 -7.58 -21.26 -3.86
C PHE A 154 -6.38 -22.07 -4.35
N THR A 155 -6.61 -23.08 -5.19
CA THR A 155 -5.56 -23.91 -5.78
C THR A 155 -4.63 -23.08 -6.65
N HIS A 156 -5.18 -22.31 -7.59
CA HIS A 156 -4.39 -21.47 -8.50
C HIS A 156 -3.57 -20.43 -7.72
N ARG A 157 -4.23 -19.70 -6.81
CA ARG A 157 -3.60 -18.69 -5.96
C ARG A 157 -2.43 -19.26 -5.15
N THR A 158 -2.65 -20.39 -4.48
CA THR A 158 -1.64 -21.00 -3.61
C THR A 158 -0.48 -21.59 -4.40
N ARG A 159 -0.76 -22.29 -5.51
CA ARG A 159 0.25 -22.90 -6.38
C ARG A 159 1.19 -21.87 -7.00
N ASN A 160 0.65 -20.70 -7.37
CA ASN A 160 1.40 -19.65 -8.04
C ASN A 160 1.87 -18.53 -7.08
N HIS A 161 1.66 -18.68 -5.78
CA HIS A 161 2.01 -17.68 -4.76
C HIS A 161 1.47 -16.27 -5.07
N LEU A 162 0.23 -16.18 -5.55
CA LEU A 162 -0.39 -14.92 -5.95
C LEU A 162 -1.03 -14.21 -4.74
N GLU A 163 -0.92 -12.89 -4.70
CA GLU A 163 -1.63 -12.02 -3.75
C GLU A 163 -2.64 -11.13 -4.46
N GLU A 164 -3.81 -10.97 -3.86
CA GLU A 164 -4.85 -10.10 -4.35
C GLU A 164 -4.44 -8.63 -4.20
N ILE A 165 -4.60 -7.82 -5.26
CA ILE A 165 -4.06 -6.45 -5.33
C ILE A 165 -4.53 -5.57 -4.15
N MET A 166 -5.77 -5.77 -3.70
CA MET A 166 -6.46 -5.06 -2.61
C MET A 166 -7.11 -6.02 -1.60
N GLY A 167 -6.54 -7.22 -1.42
CA GLY A 167 -7.09 -8.24 -0.50
C GLY A 167 -8.48 -8.71 -0.93
N GLU A 168 -9.40 -8.84 0.02
CA GLU A 168 -10.79 -9.26 -0.28
C GLU A 168 -11.52 -8.30 -1.24
N ALA A 169 -11.15 -7.01 -1.25
CA ALA A 169 -11.78 -6.02 -2.13
C ALA A 169 -11.46 -6.24 -3.61
N SER A 170 -10.42 -7.02 -3.92
CA SER A 170 -10.03 -7.41 -5.29
C SER A 170 -10.58 -8.77 -5.71
N VAL A 171 -11.53 -9.33 -4.94
CA VAL A 171 -12.23 -10.56 -5.28
C VAL A 171 -13.72 -10.27 -5.43
N TYR A 172 -14.24 -10.46 -6.63
CA TYR A 172 -15.67 -10.44 -6.90
C TYR A 172 -16.26 -11.83 -6.66
N ILE A 173 -17.25 -11.86 -5.78
CA ILE A 173 -18.10 -13.01 -5.50
C ILE A 173 -19.53 -12.60 -5.92
N PRO A 174 -20.15 -13.31 -6.88
CA PRO A 174 -21.52 -13.03 -7.29
C PRO A 174 -22.47 -13.13 -6.09
N PRO A 175 -23.52 -12.29 -6.03
CA PRO A 175 -24.55 -12.40 -5.01
C PRO A 175 -25.27 -13.76 -5.13
N ALA A 176 -25.61 -14.33 -3.97
CA ALA A 176 -26.33 -15.61 -3.83
C ALA A 176 -27.81 -15.52 -4.26
#